data_AF-A0A6D2HW88-F1
#
_entry.id   AF-A0A6D2HW88-F1
#
_cell.length_a   1.000
_cell.length_b   1.000
_cell.length_c   1.000
_cell.angle_alpha   90.00
_cell.angle_beta   90.00
_cell.angle_gamma   90.00
#
_symmetry.space_group_name_H-M   'P 1'
#
loop_
_entity.id
_entity.type
_entity.pdbx_description
1 polymer ?
#
loop_
_entity_poly.entity_id
_entity_poly.type
_entity_poly.pdbx_seq_one_letter_code
_entity_poly.pdbx_strand_id
1 'polypeptide(L)'
;MDFISSMPDDILHHILSFTPIKLAIITSALSRRWRHVWCETPCLDFDRYDGAREINQTLNSYRAQKIMSFDLSLPECFPEPQIDSWIEFAMSRMWRRCL
;
A
#
# COMPACT_ATOMS: atom_id res chain seq x y z
N MET A 1 14.34 -3.55 -23.97
CA MET A 1 13.56 -4.68 -23.44
C MET A 1 13.75 -4.66 -21.94
N ASP A 2 12.69 -4.33 -21.21
CA ASP A 2 12.76 -4.26 -19.76
C ASP A 2 12.55 -5.68 -19.23
N PHE A 3 13.62 -6.32 -18.74
CA PHE A 3 13.57 -7.67 -18.16
C PHE A 3 12.49 -7.80 -17.05
N ILE A 4 12.28 -6.69 -16.34
CA ILE A 4 11.25 -6.51 -15.32
C ILE A 4 9.83 -6.62 -15.90
N SER A 5 9.61 -6.14 -17.14
CA SER A 5 8.32 -6.21 -17.82
C SER A 5 8.03 -7.58 -18.44
N SER A 6 9.04 -8.43 -18.64
CA SER A 6 8.87 -9.81 -19.16
C SER A 6 8.58 -10.86 -18.06
N MET A 7 8.66 -10.48 -16.79
CA MET A 7 8.49 -11.41 -15.67
C MET A 7 7.00 -11.78 -15.47
N PRO A 8 6.65 -13.03 -15.10
CA PRO A 8 5.26 -13.42 -14.81
C PRO A 8 4.70 -12.67 -13.59
N ASP A 9 3.40 -12.37 -13.59
CA ASP A 9 2.77 -11.62 -12.49
C ASP A 9 2.90 -12.34 -11.13
N ASP A 10 2.91 -13.67 -11.11
CA ASP A 10 3.11 -14.47 -9.88
C ASP A 10 4.44 -14.16 -9.19
N ILE A 11 5.51 -14.00 -9.98
CA ILE A 11 6.84 -13.64 -9.46
C ILE A 11 6.83 -12.20 -8.95
N LEU A 12 6.11 -11.31 -9.64
CA LEU A 12 5.96 -9.93 -9.19
C LEU A 12 5.20 -9.85 -7.87
N HIS A 13 4.11 -10.59 -7.72
CA HIS A 13 3.38 -10.71 -6.46
C HIS A 13 4.27 -11.28 -5.35
N HIS A 14 5.05 -12.31 -5.65
CA HIS A 14 5.97 -12.91 -4.68
C HIS A 14 7.00 -11.89 -4.20
N ILE A 15 7.68 -11.18 -5.12
CA ILE A 15 8.65 -10.14 -4.77
C ILE A 15 7.96 -9.03 -3.95
N LEU A 16 6.80 -8.55 -4.42
CA LEU A 16 6.09 -7.47 -3.76
C LEU A 16 5.56 -7.85 -2.38
N SER A 17 5.28 -9.13 -2.13
CA SER A 17 4.87 -9.63 -0.82
C SER A 17 5.99 -9.55 0.24
N PHE A 18 7.26 -9.50 -0.18
CA PHE A 18 8.40 -9.32 0.72
C PHE A 18 8.91 -7.87 0.79
N THR A 19 8.38 -6.97 -0.05
CA THR A 19 8.80 -5.57 -0.02
C THR A 19 7.82 -4.72 0.78
N PRO A 20 8.31 -3.83 1.67
CA PRO A 20 7.51 -2.77 2.25
C PRO A 20 6.75 -2.00 1.17
N ILE A 21 5.52 -1.55 1.47
CA ILE A 21 4.63 -0.90 0.48
C ILE A 21 5.29 0.31 -0.19
N LYS A 22 6.12 1.06 0.53
CA LYS A 22 6.86 2.20 -0.01
C LYS A 22 7.82 1.78 -1.12
N LEU A 23 8.54 0.68 -0.91
CA LEU A 23 9.42 0.11 -1.93
C LEU A 23 8.61 -0.50 -3.08
N ALA A 24 7.46 -1.12 -2.80
CA ALA A 24 6.54 -1.58 -3.83
C ALA A 24 6.06 -0.43 -4.73
N ILE A 25 5.67 0.71 -4.16
CA ILE A 25 5.24 1.90 -4.90
C ILE A 25 6.41 2.47 -5.74
N ILE A 26 7.59 2.61 -5.16
CA ILE A 26 8.77 3.14 -5.86
C ILE A 26 9.18 2.21 -7.02
N THR A 27 9.29 0.91 -6.76
CA THR A 27 9.63 -0.08 -7.79
C THR A 27 8.56 -0.20 -8.86
N SER A 28 7.30 0.10 -8.53
CA SER A 28 6.23 0.16 -9.52
C SER A 28 6.35 1.26 -10.57
N ALA A 29 7.17 2.28 -10.31
CA ALA A 29 7.46 3.30 -11.31
C ALA A 29 8.28 2.73 -12.48
N LEU A 30 8.99 1.61 -12.28
CA LEU A 30 9.86 0.98 -13.28
C LEU A 30 9.10 0.21 -14.37
N SER A 31 7.85 -0.18 -14.12
CA SER A 31 7.04 -0.88 -15.13
C SER A 31 5.54 -0.69 -14.88
N ARG A 32 4.78 -0.51 -15.98
CA ARG A 32 3.31 -0.42 -15.94
C ARG A 32 2.67 -1.69 -15.33
N ARG A 33 3.31 -2.87 -15.48
CA ARG A 33 2.80 -4.12 -14.88
C ARG A 33 2.96 -4.12 -13.36
N TRP A 34 4.12 -3.74 -12.85
CA TRP A 34 4.33 -3.60 -11.40
C TRP A 34 3.34 -2.61 -10.80
N ARG A 35 2.99 -1.53 -11.54
CA ARG A 35 1.94 -0.60 -11.14
C ARG A 35 0.59 -1.27 -10.89
N HIS A 36 0.24 -2.25 -11.70
CA HIS A 36 -1.01 -2.98 -11.54
C HIS A 36 -0.94 -3.95 -10.37
N VAL A 37 0.18 -4.66 -10.24
CA VAL A 37 0.38 -5.68 -9.19
C VAL A 37 0.42 -5.05 -7.79
N TRP A 38 1.11 -3.92 -7.56
CA TRP A 38 1.08 -3.29 -6.23
C TRP A 38 -0.32 -2.78 -5.86
N CYS A 39 -1.10 -2.32 -6.84
CA CYS A 39 -2.48 -1.85 -6.60
C CYS A 39 -3.39 -2.98 -6.11
N GLU A 40 -2.98 -4.23 -6.27
CA GLU A 40 -3.69 -5.44 -5.84
C GLU A 40 -3.09 -6.08 -4.59
N THR A 41 -1.93 -5.59 -4.11
CA THR A 41 -1.32 -6.09 -2.88
C THR A 41 -2.17 -5.68 -1.67
N PRO A 42 -2.53 -6.62 -0.79
CA PRO A 42 -3.51 -6.36 0.27
C PRO A 42 -2.90 -5.75 1.55
N CYS A 43 -1.61 -5.40 1.58
CA CYS A 43 -0.94 -4.91 2.80
C CYS A 43 -0.46 -3.47 2.61
N LEU A 44 -0.81 -2.60 3.56
CA LEU A 44 -0.34 -1.22 3.66
C LEU A 44 0.43 -1.08 4.97
N ASP A 45 1.68 -0.61 4.90
CA ASP A 45 2.56 -0.40 6.07
C ASP A 45 3.20 0.99 6.00
N PHE A 46 2.96 1.81 7.02
CA PHE A 46 3.45 3.18 7.13
C PHE A 46 4.31 3.31 8.40
N ASP A 47 5.54 3.78 8.24
CA ASP A 47 6.48 3.99 9.35
C ASP A 47 6.32 5.41 9.93
N ARG A 48 6.89 5.64 11.11
CA ARG A 48 6.87 6.92 11.83
C ARG A 48 7.53 8.09 11.10
N TYR A 49 8.21 7.79 10.00
CA TYR A 49 8.86 8.75 9.11
C TYR A 49 8.00 9.11 7.90
N ASP A 50 6.88 8.43 7.68
CA ASP A 50 5.96 8.75 6.60
C ASP A 50 5.08 9.94 7.02
N GLY A 51 5.14 11.01 6.23
CA GLY A 51 4.33 12.18 6.45
C GLY A 51 2.88 11.96 6.00
N ALA A 52 1.98 12.78 6.55
CA ALA A 52 0.56 12.74 6.19
C ALA A 52 0.32 12.87 4.69
N ARG A 53 1.18 13.61 3.98
CA ARG A 53 1.08 13.82 2.53
C ARG A 53 1.37 12.53 1.75
N GLU A 54 2.40 11.79 2.14
CA GLU A 54 2.78 10.52 1.53
C GLU A 54 1.71 9.45 1.75
N ILE A 55 1.17 9.39 2.98
CA ILE A 55 0.07 8.49 3.34
C ILE A 55 -1.15 8.80 2.48
N ASN A 56 -1.60 10.06 2.45
CA ASN A 56 -2.76 10.47 1.64
C ASN A 56 -2.58 10.17 0.15
N GLN A 57 -1.38 10.38 -0.39
CA GLN A 57 -1.11 10.08 -1.80
C GLN A 57 -1.16 8.56 -2.09
N THR A 58 -0.72 7.75 -1.14
CA THR A 58 -0.82 6.29 -1.19
C THR A 58 -2.28 5.84 -1.12
N LEU A 59 -3.05 6.32 -0.14
CA LEU A 59 -4.47 5.97 0.00
C LEU A 59 -5.30 6.38 -1.22
N ASN A 60 -5.02 7.55 -1.81
CA ASN A 60 -5.69 8.03 -3.03
C ASN A 60 -5.38 7.18 -4.27
N SER A 61 -4.18 6.60 -4.34
CA SER A 61 -3.76 5.76 -5.46
C SER A 61 -4.12 4.28 -5.27
N TYR A 62 -4.48 3.89 -4.04
CA TYR A 62 -4.85 2.52 -3.69
C TYR A 62 -6.21 2.10 -4.28
N ARG A 63 -6.18 1.15 -5.22
CA ARG A 63 -7.36 0.68 -5.96
C ARG A 63 -7.88 -0.67 -5.50
N ALA A 64 -7.12 -1.41 -4.70
CA ALA A 64 -7.56 -2.71 -4.18
C ALA A 64 -8.83 -2.56 -3.34
N GLN A 65 -9.77 -3.49 -3.57
CA GLN A 65 -11.04 -3.52 -2.85
C GLN A 65 -10.95 -4.17 -1.47
N LYS A 66 -9.85 -4.88 -1.19
CA LYS A 66 -9.61 -5.58 0.09
C LYS A 66 -8.24 -5.22 0.61
N ILE A 67 -8.21 -4.72 1.84
CA ILE A 67 -7.01 -4.56 2.64
C ILE A 67 -7.01 -5.74 3.63
N MET A 68 -5.90 -6.49 3.70
CA MET A 68 -5.66 -7.56 4.68
C MET A 68 -4.80 -7.09 5.85
N SER A 69 -3.83 -6.18 5.62
CA SER A 69 -3.09 -5.53 6.72
C SER A 69 -2.98 -4.03 6.49
N PHE A 70 -3.12 -3.29 7.59
CA PHE A 70 -2.94 -1.85 7.65
C PHE A 70 -2.14 -1.56 8.91
N ASP A 71 -0.84 -1.33 8.73
CA ASP A 71 0.11 -1.06 9.79
C ASP A 71 0.46 0.43 9.75
N LEU A 72 0.23 1.13 10.85
CA LEU A 72 0.46 2.57 10.98
C LEU A 72 1.30 2.80 12.24
N SER A 73 2.61 2.90 12.06
CA SER A 73 3.54 3.21 13.14
C SER A 73 3.64 4.72 13.30
N LEU A 74 2.92 5.28 14.28
CA LEU A 74 2.95 6.72 14.54
C LEU A 74 3.98 7.06 15.63
N PRO A 75 4.69 8.21 15.54
CA PRO A 75 5.41 8.75 16.69
C PRO A 75 4.43 9.03 17.84
N GLU A 76 4.88 8.88 19.10
CA GLU A 76 4.08 9.12 20.31
C GLU A 76 3.48 10.54 20.42
N CYS A 77 3.88 11.48 19.56
CA CYS A 77 3.42 12.86 19.53
C CYS A 77 2.83 13.23 18.15
N PHE A 78 1.80 12.51 17.71
CA PHE A 78 1.08 12.78 16.46
C PHE A 78 -0.36 13.25 16.73
N PRO A 79 -0.60 14.56 16.97
CA PRO A 79 -1.95 15.11 17.08
C PRO A 79 -2.50 15.50 15.70
N GLU A 80 -2.42 14.59 14.73
CA GLU A 80 -2.90 14.82 13.38
C GLU A 80 -4.39 14.44 13.28
N PRO A 81 -5.30 15.39 13.01
CA PRO A 81 -6.74 15.11 12.89
C PRO A 81 -7.07 14.19 11.70
N GLN A 82 -6.09 13.86 10.86
CA GLN A 82 -6.25 12.98 9.70
C GLN A 82 -6.16 11.49 10.05
N ILE A 83 -5.69 11.12 11.25
CA ILE A 83 -5.57 9.70 11.67
C ILE A 83 -6.93 9.00 11.61
N ASP A 84 -7.99 9.66 12.10
CA ASP A 84 -9.34 9.10 12.07
C ASP A 84 -9.80 8.81 10.63
N SER A 85 -9.44 9.69 9.68
CA SER A 85 -9.76 9.48 8.26
C SER A 85 -9.01 8.29 7.65
N TRP A 86 -7.77 8.04 8.08
CA TRP A 86 -6.99 6.89 7.64
C TRP A 86 -7.54 5.59 8.23
N ILE A 87 -7.94 5.62 9.50
CA ILE A 87 -8.60 4.49 10.17
C ILE A 87 -9.94 4.19 9.49
N GLU A 88 -10.79 5.19 9.25
CA GLU A 88 -12.05 5.01 8.52
C GLU A 88 -11.85 4.44 7.12
N PHE A 89 -10.84 4.93 6.39
CA PHE A 89 -10.47 4.39 5.08
C PHE A 89 -10.10 2.91 5.16
N ALA A 90 -9.26 2.54 6.14
CA ALA A 90 -8.85 1.16 6.37
C ALA A 90 -10.07 0.29 6.73
N MET A 91 -10.90 0.74 7.68
CA MET A 91 -12.09 0.03 8.14
C MET A 91 -13.12 -0.21 7.02
N SER A 92 -13.35 0.77 6.14
CA SER A 92 -14.24 0.66 4.98
C SER A 92 -13.85 -0.46 4.01
N ARG A 93 -12.57 -0.82 3.97
CA ARG A 93 -11.98 -1.79 3.04
C ARG A 93 -11.54 -3.11 3.70
N MET A 94 -11.36 -3.13 5.02
CA MET A 94 -11.00 -4.33 5.79
C MET A 94 -12.25 -5.14 6.23
N TRP A 95 -13.36 -4.49 6.62
CA TRP A 95 -14.49 -5.17 7.28
C TRP A 95 -15.42 -5.98 6.35
N ARG A 96 -15.27 -5.94 5.03
CA ARG A 96 -16.24 -6.57 4.08
C ARG A 96 -16.25 -8.11 4.07
N ARG A 97 -15.72 -8.79 5.08
CA ARG A 97 -15.70 -10.27 5.16
C ARG A 97 -15.81 -10.86 6.57
N CYS A 98 -16.56 -10.21 7.46
CA CYS A 98 -17.09 -10.86 8.66
C CYS A 98 -18.63 -10.73 8.68
N LEU A 99 -19.31 -11.44 7.77
CA LEU A 99 -20.69 -11.95 7.87
C LEU A 99 -20.89 -13.01 6.77
#